data_AF-A0A483AAN6-F1
#
_entry.id   AF-A0A483AAN6-F1
#
_cell.length_a   1.000
_cell.length_b   1.000
_cell.length_c   1.000
_cell.angle_alpha   90.00
_cell.angle_beta   90.00
_cell.angle_gamma   90.00
#
_symmetry.space_group_name_H-M   'P 1'
#
loop_
_entity.id
_entity.type
_entity.pdbx_description
1 polymer ?
#
loop_
_entity_poly.entity_id
_entity_poly.type
_entity_poly.pdbx_seq_one_letter_code
_entity_poly.pdbx_strand_id
1 'polypeptide(L)'
;MKIPKQLITLTKEHHLSLSLANKAINAKKLDNEMAICQQIAKNFKRDFLSHFSFEEQYILPLLKQNNQQDCQRIINEHKQLLKLAKDINANNLLEFGALLKTHTRFEDRVLFKQIPADSLHKIPT
;
A
#
# COMPACT_ATOMS: atom_id res chain seq x y z
N MET A 1 16.47 -11.32 -17.37
CA MET A 1 16.17 -11.59 -15.94
C MET A 1 14.66 -11.63 -15.77
N LYS A 2 14.08 -12.71 -15.24
CA LYS A 2 12.62 -12.86 -15.09
C LYS A 2 12.18 -12.15 -13.80
N ILE A 3 11.18 -11.28 -13.88
CA ILE A 3 10.61 -10.64 -12.68
C ILE A 3 9.93 -11.73 -11.83
N PRO A 4 10.24 -11.83 -10.52
CA PRO A 4 9.55 -12.73 -9.60
C PRO A 4 8.03 -12.59 -9.69
N LYS A 5 7.31 -13.72 -9.66
CA LYS A 5 5.84 -13.72 -9.75
C LYS A 5 5.18 -12.85 -8.69
N GLN A 6 5.72 -12.84 -7.48
CA GLN A 6 5.19 -12.05 -6.38
C GLN A 6 5.31 -10.53 -6.61
N LEU A 7 6.35 -10.04 -7.28
CA LEU A 7 6.42 -8.62 -7.68
C LEU A 7 5.35 -8.25 -8.71
N ILE A 8 4.97 -9.20 -9.57
CA ILE A 8 3.83 -9.03 -10.50
C ILE A 8 2.51 -9.02 -9.71
N THR A 9 2.37 -9.86 -8.69
CA THR A 9 1.21 -9.85 -7.78
C THR A 9 1.11 -8.51 -7.05
N LEU A 10 2.19 -8.03 -6.45
CA LEU A 10 2.23 -6.72 -5.78
C LEU A 10 1.83 -5.59 -6.71
N THR A 11 2.35 -5.57 -7.94
CA THR A 11 1.92 -4.58 -8.95
C THR A 11 0.40 -4.59 -9.17
N LYS A 12 -0.23 -5.77 -9.21
CA LYS A 12 -1.69 -5.88 -9.35
C LYS A 12 -2.42 -5.37 -8.10
N GLU A 13 -1.93 -5.70 -6.92
CA GLU A 13 -2.47 -5.22 -5.64
C GLU A 13 -2.33 -3.69 -5.52
N HIS A 14 -1.23 -3.11 -6.00
CA HIS A 14 -1.03 -1.66 -6.10
C HIS A 14 -2.03 -0.98 -7.03
N HIS A 15 -2.39 -1.61 -8.15
CA HIS A 15 -3.47 -1.10 -8.99
C HIS A 15 -4.82 -1.04 -8.26
N LEU A 16 -5.14 -2.05 -7.45
CA LEU A 16 -6.35 -2.06 -6.61
C LEU A 16 -6.29 -0.98 -5.53
N SER A 17 -5.13 -0.80 -4.92
CA SER A 17 -4.84 0.24 -3.92
C SER A 17 -5.06 1.64 -4.48
N LEU A 18 -4.49 1.93 -5.65
CA LEU A 18 -4.68 3.21 -6.34
C LEU A 18 -6.13 3.44 -6.76
N SER A 19 -6.84 2.39 -7.15
CA SER A 19 -8.27 2.48 -7.47
C SER A 19 -9.09 2.88 -6.22
N LEU A 20 -8.86 2.21 -5.09
CA LEU A 20 -9.50 2.54 -3.82
C LEU A 20 -9.15 3.96 -3.36
N ALA A 21 -7.87 4.33 -3.45
CA ALA A 21 -7.39 5.66 -3.09
C ALA A 21 -8.09 6.77 -3.91
N ASN A 22 -8.22 6.58 -5.23
CA ASN A 22 -8.93 7.53 -6.08
C ASN A 22 -10.43 7.57 -5.77
N LYS A 23 -11.06 6.45 -5.44
CA LYS A 23 -12.47 6.44 -4.98
C LYS A 23 -12.64 7.26 -3.71
N ALA A 24 -11.79 7.05 -2.72
CA ALA A 24 -11.80 7.82 -1.46
C ALA A 24 -11.61 9.33 -1.69
N ILE A 25 -10.62 9.71 -2.50
CA ILE A 25 -10.34 11.13 -2.82
C ILE A 25 -11.54 11.81 -3.50
N ASN A 26 -12.23 11.11 -4.41
CA ASN A 26 -13.32 11.69 -5.19
C ASN A 26 -14.70 11.52 -4.51
N ALA A 27 -14.76 10.85 -3.37
CA ALA A 27 -16.04 10.39 -2.83
C ALA A 27 -17.00 11.55 -2.49
N LYS A 28 -16.46 12.64 -1.94
CA LYS A 28 -17.21 13.87 -1.66
C LYS A 28 -17.80 14.51 -2.93
N LYS A 29 -17.00 14.55 -4.00
CA LYS A 29 -17.45 15.09 -5.29
C LYS A 29 -18.55 14.23 -5.93
N LEU A 30 -18.52 12.93 -5.67
CA LEU A 30 -19.45 11.94 -6.20
C LEU A 30 -20.62 11.64 -5.25
N ASP A 31 -20.73 12.36 -4.13
CA ASP A 31 -21.75 12.19 -3.10
C ASP A 31 -21.91 10.73 -2.62
N ASN A 32 -20.78 10.01 -2.47
CA ASN A 32 -20.78 8.59 -2.10
C ASN A 32 -19.83 8.24 -0.94
N GLU A 33 -19.47 9.22 -0.12
CA GLU A 33 -18.55 9.10 1.02
C GLU A 33 -18.95 7.95 1.96
N MET A 34 -20.24 7.85 2.30
CA MET A 34 -20.75 6.82 3.19
C MET A 34 -20.51 5.41 2.63
N ALA A 35 -20.80 5.18 1.35
CA ALA A 35 -20.61 3.88 0.71
C ALA A 35 -19.13 3.49 0.66
N ILE A 36 -18.24 4.44 0.35
CA ILE A 36 -16.79 4.20 0.33
C ILE A 36 -16.26 3.93 1.75
N CYS A 37 -16.69 4.69 2.76
CA CYS A 37 -16.31 4.45 4.16
C CYS A 37 -16.73 3.04 4.62
N GLN A 38 -17.96 2.62 4.34
CA GLN A 38 -18.43 1.27 4.66
C GLN A 38 -17.62 0.18 3.97
N GLN A 39 -17.26 0.39 2.70
CA GLN A 39 -16.40 -0.54 1.96
C GLN A 39 -15.02 -0.67 2.63
N ILE A 40 -14.39 0.46 2.99
CA ILE A 40 -13.07 0.51 3.63
C ILE A 40 -13.12 -0.17 5.00
N ALA A 41 -14.06 0.23 5.86
CA ALA A 41 -14.20 -0.30 7.21
C ALA A 41 -14.38 -1.83 7.22
N LYS A 42 -15.14 -2.36 6.25
CA LYS A 42 -15.44 -3.79 6.15
C LYS A 42 -14.29 -4.62 5.60
N ASN A 43 -13.59 -4.11 4.59
CA ASN A 43 -12.73 -4.93 3.75
C ASN A 43 -11.24 -4.59 3.86
N PHE A 44 -10.88 -3.34 4.13
CA PHE A 44 -9.50 -2.88 3.96
C PHE A 44 -8.49 -3.69 4.78
N LYS A 45 -8.74 -3.86 6.09
CA LYS A 45 -7.84 -4.63 6.95
C LYS A 45 -7.67 -6.07 6.46
N ARG A 46 -8.76 -6.74 6.05
CA ARG A 46 -8.69 -8.12 5.54
C ARG A 46 -7.87 -8.18 4.26
N ASP A 47 -8.11 -7.24 3.35
CA ASP A 47 -7.55 -7.27 2.00
C ASP A 47 -6.08 -6.81 1.96
N PHE A 48 -5.65 -5.94 2.90
CA PHE A 48 -4.31 -5.33 2.89
C PHE A 48 -3.34 -5.88 3.93
N LEU A 49 -3.81 -6.61 4.96
CA LEU A 49 -2.90 -7.11 5.99
C LEU A 49 -1.88 -8.10 5.43
N SER A 50 -2.30 -8.99 4.52
CA SER A 50 -1.38 -9.92 3.85
C SER A 50 -0.40 -9.21 2.93
N HIS A 51 -0.87 -8.18 2.22
CA HIS A 51 -0.05 -7.34 1.35
C HIS A 51 1.07 -6.64 2.14
N PHE A 52 0.73 -5.89 3.19
CA PHE A 52 1.71 -5.22 4.06
C PHE A 52 2.67 -6.21 4.73
N SER A 53 2.16 -7.33 5.23
CA SER A 53 3.00 -8.35 5.86
C SER A 53 4.00 -8.94 4.87
N PHE A 54 3.60 -9.15 3.62
CA PHE A 54 4.48 -9.64 2.58
C PHE A 54 5.61 -8.65 2.29
N GLU A 55 5.30 -7.36 2.17
CA GLU A 55 6.29 -6.33 1.92
C GLU A 55 7.28 -6.21 3.08
N GLU A 56 6.77 -6.14 4.32
CA GLU A 56 7.58 -6.03 5.53
C GLU A 56 8.50 -7.25 5.72
N GLN A 57 8.03 -8.45 5.37
CA GLN A 57 8.77 -9.68 5.56
C GLN A 57 9.75 -10.00 4.43
N TYR A 58 9.42 -9.65 3.18
CA TYR A 58 10.18 -10.14 2.02
C TYR A 58 10.73 -9.04 1.12
N ILE A 59 10.15 -7.84 1.11
CA ILE A 59 10.57 -6.75 0.22
C ILE A 59 11.46 -5.76 0.96
N LEU A 60 10.98 -5.18 2.07
CA LEU A 60 11.73 -4.17 2.84
C LEU A 60 13.09 -4.67 3.35
N PRO A 61 13.28 -5.95 3.77
CA PRO A 61 14.58 -6.44 4.19
C PRO A 61 15.64 -6.39 3.08
N LEU A 62 15.25 -6.49 1.80
CA LEU A 62 16.17 -6.40 0.66
C LEU A 62 16.66 -4.97 0.41
N LEU A 63 15.97 -3.98 0.97
CA LEU A 63 16.21 -2.55 0.77
C LEU A 63 16.85 -1.88 1.99
N LYS A 64 16.69 -2.49 3.17
CA LYS A 64 17.01 -1.90 4.48
C LYS A 64 18.45 -1.38 4.59
N GLN A 65 19.41 -2.04 3.95
CA GLN A 65 20.83 -1.64 4.01
C GLN A 65 21.07 -0.22 3.46
N ASN A 66 20.38 0.16 2.39
CA ASN A 66 20.59 1.45 1.72
C ASN A 66 19.40 2.41 1.87
N ASN A 67 18.24 1.92 2.31
CA ASN A 67 16.97 2.66 2.35
C ASN A 67 16.27 2.56 3.73
N GLN A 68 17.02 2.47 4.83
CA GLN A 68 16.46 2.24 6.16
C GLN A 68 15.36 3.23 6.54
N GLN A 69 15.54 4.52 6.26
CA GLN A 69 14.54 5.56 6.56
C GLN A 69 13.25 5.36 5.77
N ASP A 70 13.35 5.04 4.48
CA ASP A 70 12.20 4.77 3.63
C ASP A 70 11.48 3.50 4.04
N CYS A 71 12.19 2.43 4.40
CA CYS A 71 11.57 1.22 4.95
C CYS A 71 10.82 1.53 6.25
N GLN A 72 11.38 2.36 7.14
CA GLN A 72 10.69 2.75 8.38
C GLN A 72 9.47 3.62 8.10
N ARG A 73 9.53 4.49 7.10
CA ARG A 73 8.40 5.28 6.62
C ARG A 73 7.26 4.37 6.14
N ILE A 74 7.54 3.39 5.28
CA ILE A 74 6.53 2.43 4.79
C ILE A 74 5.80 1.73 5.94
N ILE A 75 6.55 1.19 6.91
CA ILE A 75 5.97 0.52 8.09
C ILE A 75 5.06 1.46 8.90
N ASN A 76 5.44 2.73 9.01
CA ASN A 76 4.62 3.73 9.72
C ASN A 76 3.36 4.08 8.91
N GLU A 77 3.47 4.22 7.60
CA GLU A 77 2.34 4.46 6.69
C GLU A 77 1.35 3.28 6.72
N HIS A 78 1.82 2.03 6.76
CA HIS A 78 0.96 0.84 6.94
C HIS A 78 0.11 0.94 8.21
N LYS A 79 0.74 1.25 9.34
CA LYS A 79 0.06 1.41 10.64
C LYS A 79 -0.96 2.55 10.58
N GLN A 80 -0.61 3.67 9.95
CA GLN A 80 -1.51 4.81 9.80
C GLN A 80 -2.71 4.46 8.91
N LEU A 81 -2.50 3.77 7.78
CA LEU A 81 -3.57 3.31 6.89
C LEU A 81 -4.54 2.37 7.61
N LEU A 82 -4.02 1.39 8.36
CA LEU A 82 -4.84 0.47 9.15
C LEU A 82 -5.63 1.20 10.25
N LYS A 83 -5.01 2.20 10.90
CA LYS A 83 -5.68 3.03 11.92
C LYS A 83 -6.81 3.87 11.31
N LEU A 84 -6.52 4.58 10.22
CA LEU A 84 -7.51 5.39 9.51
C LEU A 84 -8.67 4.54 9.00
N ALA A 85 -8.40 3.36 8.44
CA ALA A 85 -9.42 2.47 7.92
C ALA A 85 -10.35 1.92 9.01
N LYS A 86 -9.83 1.68 10.22
CA LYS A 86 -10.62 1.16 11.36
C LYS A 86 -11.71 2.14 11.79
N ASP A 87 -11.38 3.42 11.87
CA ASP A 87 -12.26 4.49 12.35
C ASP A 87 -12.65 5.44 11.20
N ILE A 88 -12.75 4.90 9.98
CA ILE A 88 -12.97 5.68 8.75
C ILE A 88 -14.34 6.36 8.75
N ASN A 89 -14.37 7.63 8.36
CA ASN A 89 -15.57 8.45 8.21
C ASN A 89 -15.30 9.58 7.20
N ALA A 90 -16.32 10.38 6.89
CA ALA A 90 -16.21 11.44 5.89
C ALA A 90 -15.08 12.45 6.19
N ASN A 91 -14.75 12.71 7.47
CA ASN A 91 -13.74 13.69 7.85
C ASN A 91 -12.31 13.21 7.57
N ASN A 92 -12.05 11.90 7.60
CA ASN A 92 -10.71 11.33 7.38
C ASN A 92 -10.58 10.54 6.07
N LEU A 93 -11.66 10.41 5.29
CA LEU A 93 -11.68 9.67 4.02
C LEU A 93 -10.69 10.24 2.99
N LEU A 94 -10.61 11.57 2.89
CA LEU A 94 -9.67 12.23 1.99
C LEU A 94 -8.21 11.99 2.41
N GLU A 95 -7.92 12.05 3.71
CA GLU A 95 -6.59 11.76 4.27
C GLU A 95 -6.18 10.33 3.95
N PHE A 96 -7.07 9.36 4.23
CA PHE A 96 -6.85 7.95 3.91
C PHE A 96 -6.53 7.75 2.42
N GLY A 97 -7.34 8.33 1.53
CA GLY A 97 -7.13 8.22 0.09
C GLY A 97 -5.82 8.86 -0.38
N ALA A 98 -5.47 10.03 0.16
CA ALA A 98 -4.22 10.72 -0.17
C ALA A 98 -2.99 9.93 0.32
N LEU A 99 -3.04 9.40 1.55
CA LEU A 99 -1.99 8.57 2.11
C LEU A 99 -1.80 7.30 1.28
N LEU A 100 -2.86 6.54 1.03
CA LEU A 100 -2.80 5.29 0.26
C LEU A 100 -2.22 5.53 -1.13
N LYS A 101 -2.63 6.60 -1.81
CA LYS A 101 -2.10 6.96 -3.13
C LYS A 101 -0.62 7.30 -3.11
N THR A 102 -0.19 8.06 -2.12
CA THR A 102 1.20 8.53 -2.00
C THR A 102 2.13 7.38 -1.64
N HIS A 103 1.70 6.56 -0.68
CA HIS A 103 2.31 5.32 -0.24
C HIS A 103 2.55 4.36 -1.42
N THR A 104 1.48 3.92 -2.10
CA THR A 104 1.59 2.97 -3.23
C THR A 104 2.45 3.50 -4.38
N ARG A 105 2.38 4.80 -4.69
CA ARG A 105 3.22 5.38 -5.75
C ARG A 105 4.68 5.46 -5.35
N PHE A 106 4.97 5.70 -4.08
CA PHE A 106 6.33 5.77 -3.58
C PHE A 106 7.00 4.40 -3.67
N GLU A 107 6.29 3.33 -3.30
CA GLU A 107 6.74 1.95 -3.44
C GLU A 107 7.06 1.63 -4.90
N ASP A 108 6.07 1.75 -5.80
CA ASP A 108 6.23 1.40 -7.21
C ASP A 108 7.31 2.20 -7.94
N ARG A 109 7.33 3.52 -7.70
CA ARG A 109 8.09 4.43 -8.55
C ARG A 109 9.47 4.75 -8.02
N VAL A 110 9.68 4.55 -6.72
CA VAL A 110 10.91 4.94 -6.04
C VAL A 110 11.51 3.75 -5.31
N LEU A 111 10.87 3.25 -4.27
CA LEU A 111 11.49 2.32 -3.33
C LEU A 111 11.75 0.94 -3.95
N PHE A 112 10.77 0.34 -4.61
CA PHE A 112 10.91 -1.01 -5.19
C PHE A 112 11.84 -1.03 -6.41
N LYS A 113 12.08 0.11 -7.06
CA LYS A 113 13.11 0.22 -8.12
C LYS A 113 14.54 0.11 -7.58
N GLN A 114 14.71 0.26 -6.27
CA GLN A 114 16.01 0.12 -5.62
C GLN A 114 16.32 -1.30 -5.16
N ILE A 115 15.42 -2.28 -5.42
CA ILE A 115 15.67 -3.67 -5.04
C ILE A 115 16.87 -4.19 -5.85
N PRO A 116 17.94 -4.66 -5.20
CA PRO A 116 19.10 -5.21 -5.90
C PRO A 116 18.71 -6.41 -6.77
N ALA A 117 19.14 -6.41 -8.03
CA ALA A 117 18.81 -7.45 -9.01
C ALA A 117 19.23 -8.85 -8.54
N ASP A 118 20.38 -8.93 -7.87
CA ASP A 118 20.94 -10.15 -7.28
C ASP A 118 20.13 -10.63 -6.07
N SER A 119 19.27 -9.82 -5.46
CA SER A 119 18.46 -10.19 -4.30
C SER A 119 17.05 -10.67 -4.64
N LEU A 120 16.63 -10.58 -5.91
CA LEU A 120 15.28 -10.99 -6.35
C LEU A 120 14.98 -12.47 -6.11
N HIS A 121 16.00 -13.33 -6.06
CA HIS A 121 15.83 -14.76 -5.77
C HIS A 121 15.42 -15.05 -4.31
N LYS A 122 15.53 -14.06 -3.42
CA LYS A 122 15.13 -14.16 -2.01
C LYS A 122 13.64 -13.92 -1.80
N ILE A 123 12.94 -13.41 -2.82
CA ILE A 123 11.48 -13.23 -2.79
C ILE A 123 10.85 -14.62 -3.02
N PRO A 124 9.97 -15.10 -2.12
CA PRO A 124 9.33 -16.40 -2.27
C PRO A 124 8.53 -16.47 -3.57
N THR A 125 8.38 -17.66 -4.14
CA THR A 125 7.60 -17.90 -5.37
C THR A 125 6.12 -18.00 -5.10
#